data_AF-A0A2T1EJ01-F1
#
_entry.id   AF-A0A2T1EJ01-F1
#
_cell.length_a   1.000
_cell.length_b   1.000
_cell.length_c   1.000
_cell.angle_alpha   90.00
_cell.angle_beta   90.00
_cell.angle_gamma   90.00
#
_symmetry.space_group_name_H-M   'P 1'
#
loop_
_entity.id
_entity.type
_entity.pdbx_description
1 polymer ?
#
loop_
_entity_poly.entity_id
_entity_poly.type
_entity_poly.pdbx_seq_one_letter_code
_entity_poly.pdbx_strand_id
1 'polypeptide(L)'
;MLEITDINQLEVIENSCKKVEIAGLVARGNESGGWVSEDAAFILAQKLLAKQSLPVIVQGGIGVHTAAACRAAGALGVVLDAQLWLMPESPLPREWQQYLINLSGSEAVLIGERLNARCRVLSRPGFAVINNYNN
;
A
#
# COMPACT_ATOMS: atom_id res chain seq x y z
N MET A 1 5.54 -8.38 -11.42
CA MET A 1 5.97 -7.24 -10.58
C MET A 1 6.02 -7.71 -9.14
N LEU A 2 6.83 -7.08 -8.30
CA LEU A 2 7.02 -7.46 -6.89
C LEU A 2 6.64 -6.30 -5.96
N GLU A 3 5.87 -6.58 -4.91
CA GLU A 3 5.50 -5.59 -3.90
C GLU A 3 6.65 -5.33 -2.92
N ILE A 4 6.91 -4.06 -2.64
CA ILE A 4 7.98 -3.59 -1.76
C ILE A 4 7.37 -2.68 -0.69
N THR A 5 7.71 -2.95 0.56
CA THR A 5 7.33 -2.15 1.73
C THR A 5 8.55 -1.56 2.42
N ASP A 6 9.76 -2.00 2.10
CA ASP A 6 11.01 -1.44 2.64
C ASP A 6 12.07 -1.39 1.54
N ILE A 7 12.76 -0.27 1.43
CA ILE A 7 13.88 -0.08 0.50
C ILE A 7 14.99 -1.13 0.68
N ASN A 8 15.17 -1.64 1.90
CA ASN A 8 16.17 -2.68 2.21
C ASN A 8 15.85 -4.02 1.52
N GLN A 9 14.61 -4.24 1.06
CA GLN A 9 14.24 -5.45 0.33
C GLN A 9 14.93 -5.54 -1.04
N LEU A 10 15.42 -4.42 -1.60
CA LEU A 10 16.16 -4.42 -2.88
C LEU A 10 17.41 -5.31 -2.83
N GLU A 11 18.19 -5.24 -1.75
CA GLU A 11 19.41 -6.05 -1.60
C GLU A 11 19.07 -7.54 -1.55
N VAL A 12 17.98 -7.90 -0.87
CA VAL A 12 17.50 -9.29 -0.81
C VAL A 12 17.08 -9.78 -2.19
N ILE A 13 16.41 -8.93 -2.97
CA ILE A 13 15.96 -9.24 -4.33
C ILE A 13 17.14 -9.45 -5.27
N GLU A 14 18.12 -8.55 -5.28
CA GLU A 14 19.32 -8.68 -6.12
C GLU A 14 20.09 -9.97 -5.83
N ASN A 15 20.15 -10.37 -4.56
CA ASN A 15 20.84 -11.58 -4.13
C ASN A 15 20.03 -12.87 -4.40
N SER A 16 18.71 -12.84 -4.23
CA SER A 16 17.85 -14.04 -4.23
C SER A 16 17.18 -14.31 -5.58
N CYS A 17 16.90 -13.28 -6.37
CA CYS A 17 16.13 -13.39 -7.61
C CYS A 17 17.00 -13.58 -8.87
N LYS A 18 18.24 -14.05 -8.76
CA LYS A 18 19.14 -14.28 -9.91
C LYS A 18 18.58 -15.21 -11.00
N LYS A 19 17.50 -15.95 -10.70
CA LYS A 19 16.82 -16.88 -11.61
C LYS A 19 15.39 -16.46 -11.99
N VAL A 20 14.90 -15.33 -11.50
CA VAL A 20 13.53 -14.86 -11.77
C VAL A 20 13.59 -13.41 -12.22
N GLU A 21 13.12 -13.13 -13.43
CA GLU A 21 13.06 -11.77 -13.94
C GLU A 21 11.89 -11.01 -13.31
N ILE A 22 12.18 -9.89 -12.66
CA ILE A 22 11.18 -9.00 -12.07
C ILE A 22 10.96 -7.83 -13.02
N ALA A 23 9.77 -7.77 -13.63
CA ALA A 23 9.42 -6.72 -14.59
C ALA A 23 9.22 -5.32 -14.00
N GLY A 24 9.21 -5.18 -12.66
CA GLY A 24 8.91 -3.92 -11.99
C GLY A 24 8.54 -4.11 -10.53
N LEU A 25 8.51 -3.01 -9.78
CA LEU A 25 8.24 -2.95 -8.35
C LEU A 25 6.94 -2.20 -8.08
N VAL A 26 6.19 -2.64 -7.08
CA VAL A 26 5.04 -1.92 -6.53
C VAL A 26 5.44 -1.34 -5.19
N ALA A 27 5.60 -0.02 -5.10
CA ALA A 27 5.90 0.70 -3.87
C ALA A 27 4.63 0.80 -3.01
N ARG A 28 4.54 -0.01 -1.96
CA ARG A 28 3.37 -0.06 -1.06
C ARG A 28 3.56 0.85 0.14
N GLY A 29 3.02 2.06 0.05
CA GLY A 29 3.08 3.03 1.13
C GLY A 29 2.21 2.69 2.32
N ASN A 30 2.47 3.38 3.43
CA ASN A 30 1.75 3.28 4.70
C ASN A 30 0.23 3.57 4.59
N GLU A 31 -0.20 4.25 3.54
CA GLU A 31 -1.61 4.54 3.27
C GLU A 31 -2.39 3.34 2.68
N SER A 32 -1.70 2.30 2.22
CA SER A 32 -2.33 1.13 1.60
C SER A 32 -3.02 0.22 2.64
N GLY A 33 -3.97 -0.62 2.22
CA GLY A 33 -4.49 -1.69 3.10
C GLY A 33 -3.60 -2.94 3.11
N GLY A 34 -3.56 -3.71 4.20
CA GLY A 34 -2.73 -4.93 4.30
C GLY A 34 -1.28 -4.61 4.69
N TRP A 35 -0.30 -5.40 4.22
CA TRP A 35 1.12 -5.15 4.53
C TRP A 35 1.61 -3.84 3.92
N VAL A 36 2.23 -3.00 4.75
CA VAL A 36 2.61 -1.63 4.38
C VAL A 36 4.01 -1.24 4.82
N SER A 37 4.54 -0.22 4.15
CA SER A 37 5.75 0.48 4.55
C SER A 37 5.58 1.32 5.80
N GLU A 38 6.70 1.69 6.42
CA GLU A 38 6.77 2.86 7.31
C GLU A 38 6.57 4.16 6.55
N ASP A 39 7.11 4.23 5.34
CA ASP A 39 7.11 5.41 4.51
C ASP A 39 5.74 5.61 3.86
N ALA A 40 5.36 6.88 3.71
CA ALA A 40 4.29 7.27 2.80
C ALA A 40 4.61 6.79 1.36
N ALA A 41 3.59 6.45 0.58
CA ALA A 41 3.75 5.86 -0.75
C ALA A 41 4.67 6.70 -1.66
N PHE A 42 4.52 8.03 -1.62
CA PHE A 42 5.31 8.95 -2.41
C PHE A 42 6.80 8.97 -2.00
N ILE A 43 7.09 8.85 -0.70
CA ILE A 43 8.46 8.81 -0.19
C ILE A 43 9.14 7.49 -0.54
N LEU A 44 8.43 6.36 -0.36
CA LEU A 44 8.97 5.05 -0.76
C LEU A 44 9.27 5.01 -2.26
N ALA A 45 8.37 5.54 -3.09
CA ALA A 45 8.57 5.61 -4.54
C ALA A 45 9.84 6.41 -4.90
N GLN A 46 10.05 7.58 -4.28
CA GLN A 46 11.25 8.38 -4.49
C GLN A 46 12.53 7.63 -4.07
N LYS A 47 12.52 6.94 -2.93
CA LYS A 47 13.65 6.12 -2.47
C LYS A 47 13.98 5.00 -3.47
N LEU A 48 12.97 4.33 -4.01
CA LEU A 48 13.14 3.27 -5.01
C LEU A 48 13.66 3.83 -6.35
N LEU A 49 13.07 4.91 -6.85
CA LEU A 49 13.49 5.54 -8.10
C LEU A 49 14.94 6.08 -8.04
N ALA A 50 15.40 6.47 -6.84
CA ALA A 50 16.78 6.91 -6.64
C ALA A 50 17.82 5.77 -6.58
N LYS A 51 17.41 4.53 -6.31
CA LYS A 51 18.32 3.40 -6.04
C LYS A 51 18.34 2.32 -7.11
N GLN A 52 17.32 2.25 -7.96
CA GLN A 52 17.20 1.19 -8.96
C GLN A 52 16.48 1.69 -10.22
N SER A 53 16.53 0.91 -11.30
CA SER A 53 16.02 1.29 -12.62
C SER A 53 14.80 0.49 -13.11
N LEU A 54 14.33 -0.50 -12.35
CA LEU A 54 13.09 -1.20 -12.66
C LEU A 54 11.91 -0.22 -12.60
N PRO A 55 10.87 -0.42 -13.43
CA PRO A 55 9.69 0.40 -13.38
C PRO A 55 9.02 0.33 -12.00
N VAL A 56 8.68 1.50 -11.44
CA VAL A 56 8.01 1.61 -10.14
C VAL A 56 6.56 2.00 -10.35
N ILE A 57 5.64 1.22 -9.79
CA ILE A 57 4.21 1.56 -9.66
C ILE A 57 3.95 1.93 -8.19
N VAL A 58 3.20 3.01 -7.94
CA VAL A 58 2.93 3.48 -6.58
C VAL A 58 1.56 3.03 -6.09
N GLN A 59 1.48 2.50 -4.86
CA GLN A 59 0.23 2.14 -4.20
C GLN A 59 0.13 2.83 -2.83
N GLY A 60 -1.05 3.39 -2.54
CA GLY A 60 -1.36 4.09 -1.30
C GLY A 60 -1.73 5.56 -1.53
N GLY A 61 -2.93 5.96 -1.11
CA GLY A 61 -3.38 7.36 -1.17
C GLY A 61 -3.54 7.92 -2.60
N ILE A 62 -3.84 7.07 -3.58
CA ILE A 62 -3.92 7.47 -4.99
C ILE A 62 -5.29 8.05 -5.33
N GLY A 63 -5.29 9.35 -5.63
CA GLY A 63 -6.38 10.11 -6.22
C GLY A 63 -5.90 10.81 -7.50
N VAL A 64 -6.77 11.62 -8.12
CA VAL A 64 -6.49 12.27 -9.42
C VAL A 64 -5.17 13.07 -9.41
N HIS A 65 -4.95 13.88 -8.36
CA HIS A 65 -3.76 14.72 -8.25
C HIS A 65 -2.51 13.92 -7.87
N THR A 66 -2.64 12.96 -6.95
CA THR A 66 -1.48 12.16 -6.51
C THR A 66 -1.03 11.18 -7.59
N ALA A 67 -1.94 10.71 -8.46
CA ALA A 67 -1.58 9.96 -9.65
C ALA A 67 -0.71 10.77 -10.62
N ALA A 68 -1.11 12.01 -10.91
CA ALA A 68 -0.33 12.92 -11.75
C ALA A 68 1.04 13.24 -11.10
N ALA A 69 1.07 13.46 -9.79
CA ALA A 69 2.31 13.69 -9.04
C ALA A 69 3.25 12.48 -9.09
N CYS A 70 2.74 11.26 -8.92
CA CYS A 70 3.55 10.04 -9.03
C CYS A 70 4.16 9.92 -10.43
N ARG A 71 3.38 10.18 -11.48
CA ARG A 71 3.89 10.17 -12.86
C ARG A 71 4.96 11.24 -13.08
N ALA A 72 4.73 12.46 -12.58
CA ALA A 72 5.72 13.54 -12.67
C ALA A 72 7.02 13.22 -11.92
N ALA A 73 6.93 12.49 -10.80
CA ALA A 73 8.08 12.01 -10.03
C ALA A 73 8.86 10.86 -10.70
N GLY A 74 8.36 10.30 -11.80
CA GLY A 74 9.03 9.24 -12.56
C GLY A 74 8.46 7.83 -12.36
N ALA A 75 7.34 7.68 -11.64
CA ALA A 75 6.66 6.39 -11.55
C ALA A 75 6.09 5.97 -12.93
N LEU A 76 6.14 4.67 -13.22
CA LEU A 76 5.51 4.07 -14.40
C LEU A 76 3.99 4.26 -14.36
N GLY A 77 3.41 4.12 -13.17
CA GLY A 77 1.98 4.22 -12.94
C GLY A 77 1.62 4.15 -11.47
N VAL A 78 0.34 3.92 -11.21
CA VAL A 78 -0.22 3.84 -9.86
C VAL A 78 -1.21 2.70 -9.77
N VAL A 79 -1.41 2.17 -8.56
CA VAL A 79 -2.47 1.22 -8.25
C VAL A 79 -3.68 1.99 -7.74
N LEU A 80 -4.86 1.67 -8.30
CA LEU A 80 -6.13 2.09 -7.74
C LEU A 80 -6.70 0.96 -6.87
N ASP A 81 -7.08 1.27 -5.62
CA ASP A 81 -7.49 0.28 -4.64
C ASP A 81 -8.84 0.62 -3.99
N ALA A 82 -8.86 1.15 -2.76
CA ALA A 82 -10.04 1.24 -1.94
C ALA A 82 -11.14 2.11 -2.55
N GLN A 83 -10.78 3.12 -3.35
CA GLN A 83 -11.75 3.95 -4.08
C GLN A 83 -12.63 3.16 -5.05
N LEU A 84 -12.13 2.03 -5.59
CA LEU A 84 -12.89 1.23 -6.56
C LEU A 84 -14.06 0.48 -5.90
N TRP A 85 -14.01 0.29 -4.58
CA TRP A 85 -15.08 -0.39 -3.84
C TRP A 85 -16.41 0.37 -3.81
N LEU A 86 -16.38 1.69 -4.08
CA LEU A 86 -17.58 2.54 -4.18
C LEU A 86 -18.09 2.69 -5.62
N MET A 87 -17.46 2.04 -6.60
CA MET A 87 -17.96 2.04 -7.98
C MET A 87 -19.20 1.16 -8.14
N PRO A 88 -20.09 1.45 -9.11
CA PRO A 88 -21.30 0.67 -9.36
C PRO A 88 -21.06 -0.83 -9.60
N GLU A 89 -19.91 -1.19 -10.15
CA GLU A 89 -19.49 -2.56 -10.48
C GLU A 89 -18.91 -3.33 -9.28
N SER A 90 -18.74 -2.66 -8.14
CA SER A 90 -18.17 -3.28 -6.95
C SER A 90 -19.03 -4.46 -6.46
N PRO A 91 -18.43 -5.62 -6.13
CA PRO A 91 -19.15 -6.77 -5.61
C PRO A 91 -19.57 -6.60 -4.14
N LEU A 92 -19.21 -5.48 -3.50
CA LEU A 92 -19.55 -5.25 -2.09
C LEU A 92 -21.06 -5.04 -1.91
N PRO A 93 -21.67 -5.65 -0.86
CA PRO A 93 -23.04 -5.34 -0.50
C PRO A 93 -23.22 -3.84 -0.20
N ARG A 94 -24.41 -3.30 -0.48
CA ARG A 94 -24.72 -1.87 -0.32
C ARG A 94 -24.47 -1.35 1.09
N GLU A 95 -24.72 -2.18 2.11
CA GLU A 95 -24.42 -1.85 3.51
C GLU A 95 -22.93 -1.53 3.74
N TRP A 96 -22.03 -2.24 3.07
CA TRP A 96 -20.59 -2.00 3.15
C TRP A 96 -20.21 -0.74 2.40
N GLN A 97 -20.79 -0.49 1.23
CA GLN A 97 -20.55 0.74 0.47
C GLN A 97 -21.00 1.98 1.25
N GLN A 98 -22.18 1.93 1.90
CA GLN A 98 -22.68 3.00 2.77
C GLN A 98 -21.82 3.23 4.01
N TYR A 99 -21.13 2.20 4.48
CA TYR A 99 -20.15 2.37 5.54
C TYR A 99 -18.87 3.03 5.01
N LEU A 100 -18.32 2.50 3.91
CA LEU A 100 -17.07 2.98 3.31
C LEU A 100 -17.14 4.45 2.87
N ILE A 101 -18.29 4.94 2.42
CA ILE A 101 -18.45 6.34 1.97
C ILE A 101 -18.19 7.37 3.08
N ASN A 102 -18.35 6.97 4.35
CA ASN A 102 -18.20 7.85 5.51
C ASN A 102 -16.82 7.74 6.15
N LEU A 103 -15.91 6.92 5.61
CA LEU A 103 -14.56 6.78 6.14
C LEU A 103 -13.73 8.02 5.83
N SER A 104 -13.04 8.50 6.85
CA SER A 104 -12.10 9.62 6.76
C SER A 104 -10.65 9.17 6.55
N GLY A 105 -10.37 7.88 6.77
CA GLY A 105 -9.03 7.29 6.69
C GLY A 105 -8.32 7.16 8.05
N SER A 106 -8.88 7.74 9.12
CA SER A 106 -8.37 7.60 10.49
C SER A 106 -8.84 6.33 11.19
N GLU A 107 -9.80 5.60 10.62
CA GLU A 107 -10.38 4.38 11.19
C GLU A 107 -9.47 3.15 11.02
N ALA A 108 -8.42 3.27 10.21
CA ALA A 108 -7.46 2.19 10.00
C ALA A 108 -6.33 2.22 11.03
N VAL A 109 -6.01 1.04 11.56
CA VAL A 109 -4.96 0.82 12.57
C VAL A 109 -3.86 -0.07 12.01
N LEU A 110 -2.65 0.06 12.56
CA LEU A 110 -1.54 -0.82 12.26
C LEU A 110 -1.47 -1.95 13.29
N ILE A 111 -1.22 -3.16 12.80
CA ILE A 111 -0.94 -4.36 13.60
C ILE A 111 0.33 -5.04 13.11
N GLY A 112 0.83 -6.01 13.87
CA GLY A 112 1.98 -6.83 13.48
C GLY A 112 3.33 -6.39 14.05
N GLU A 113 3.36 -5.45 14.99
CA GLU A 113 4.58 -4.94 15.63
C GLU A 113 5.52 -6.04 16.13
N ARG A 114 4.97 -7.10 16.75
CA ARG A 114 5.74 -8.26 17.23
C ARG A 114 6.39 -9.10 16.12
N LEU A 115 5.93 -8.97 14.88
CA LEU A 115 6.49 -9.63 13.71
C LEU A 115 7.50 -8.73 12.98
N ASN A 116 7.79 -7.54 13.52
CA ASN A 116 8.56 -6.50 12.83
C ASN A 116 8.00 -6.21 11.42
N ALA A 117 6.68 -6.28 11.28
CA ALA A 117 5.94 -6.07 10.05
C ALA A 117 4.70 -5.24 10.34
N ARG A 118 4.23 -4.46 9.37
CA ARG A 118 3.10 -3.55 9.56
C ARG A 118 1.97 -3.95 8.64
N CYS A 119 0.84 -4.29 9.21
CA CYS A 119 -0.38 -4.56 8.47
C CYS A 119 -1.44 -3.52 8.84
N ARG A 120 -1.86 -2.70 7.87
CA ARG A 120 -2.90 -1.69 8.03
C ARG A 120 -4.26 -2.32 7.78
N VAL A 121 -5.12 -2.30 8.80
CA VAL A 121 -6.46 -2.90 8.77
C VAL A 121 -7.49 -1.88 9.21
N LEU A 122 -8.69 -1.96 8.63
CA LEU A 122 -9.83 -1.17 9.08
C LEU A 122 -10.29 -1.66 10.45
N SER A 123 -10.37 -0.77 11.44
CA SER A 123 -10.89 -1.06 12.77
C SER A 123 -12.25 -0.40 12.96
N ARG A 124 -13.22 -1.17 13.48
CA ARG A 124 -14.60 -0.71 13.68
C ARG A 124 -15.23 -1.39 14.89
N PRO A 125 -16.05 -0.67 15.69
CA PRO A 125 -16.99 -1.31 16.60
C PRO A 125 -17.90 -2.33 15.88
N GLY A 126 -17.91 -3.57 16.35
CA GLY A 126 -18.64 -4.69 15.74
C GLY A 126 -17.80 -5.62 14.88
N PHE A 127 -16.55 -5.26 14.57
CA PHE A 127 -15.55 -6.25 14.13
C PHE A 127 -15.00 -7.00 15.34
N ALA A 128 -14.45 -8.19 15.12
CA ALA A 128 -13.69 -8.88 16.16
C ALA A 128 -12.63 -7.91 16.69
N VAL A 129 -12.59 -7.74 18.02
CA VAL A 129 -11.68 -6.78 18.66
C VAL A 129 -10.26 -7.17 18.31
N ILE A 130 -9.53 -6.23 17.71
CA ILE A 130 -8.11 -6.39 17.45
C ILE A 130 -7.38 -5.97 18.73
N ASN A 131 -7.11 -6.93 19.60
CA ASN A 131 -6.34 -6.70 20.81
C ASN A 131 -4.86 -6.52 20.45
N ASN A 132 -4.41 -5.26 20.38
CA ASN A 132 -2.99 -4.95 20.51
C ASN A 132 -2.61 -5.18 21.98
N TYR A 133 -2.16 -6.39 22.30
CA TYR A 133 -1.58 -6.68 23.61
C TYR A 133 -0.25 -5.93 23.74
N ASN A 134 -0.31 -4.69 24.23
CA ASN A 134 0.83 -3.95 24.74
C ASN A 134 1.06 -4.38 26.20
N ASN A 135 2.01 -5.30 26.41
CA ASN A 135 2.67 -5.54 27.70
C ASN A 135 4.17 -5.40 27.47
#